data_AF-A0A5R9K785-F1
#
_entry.id   AF-A0A5R9K785-F1
#
_cell.length_a   1.000
_cell.length_b   1.000
_cell.length_c   1.000
_cell.angle_alpha   90.00
_cell.angle_beta   90.00
_cell.angle_gamma   90.00
#
_symmetry.space_group_name_H-M   'P 1'
#
loop_
_entity.id
_entity.type
_entity.pdbx_description
1 polymer ?
#
loop_
_entity_poly.entity_id
_entity_poly.type
_entity_poly.pdbx_seq_one_letter_code
_entity_poly.pdbx_strand_id
1 'polypeptide(L)' 'MGTYIKSAQIAEILADDVLLGQDGIVDPIQAEIIIVARLNLYFLSQSIGRLAYARTNIEPLELNQPY' A
#
# COMPACT_ATOMS: atom_id res chain seq x y z
N MET A 1 -12.94 15.24 25.38
CA MET A 1 -13.10 15.26 23.92
C MET A 1 -13.53 13.88 23.46
N GLY A 2 -14.49 13.79 22.54
CA GLY A 2 -15.02 12.51 22.04
C GLY A 2 -14.30 12.08 20.77
N THR A 3 -14.14 10.77 20.59
CA THR A 3 -13.70 10.16 19.33
C THR A 3 -14.93 9.91 18.45
N TYR A 4 -14.85 10.27 17.17
CA TYR A 4 -15.90 10.01 16.19
C TYR A 4 -15.34 9.15 15.06
N ILE A 5 -16.12 8.18 14.59
CA ILE A 5 -15.80 7.36 13.41
C ILE A 5 -16.73 7.81 12.29
N LYS A 6 -16.16 8.09 11.11
CA LYS A 6 -16.92 8.39 9.89
C LYS A 6 -16.71 7.28 8.87
N SER A 7 -17.79 6.87 8.21
CA SER A 7 -17.78 5.91 7.11
C SER A 7 -18.42 6.57 5.88
N ALA A 8 -17.82 6.36 4.72
CA ALA A 8 -18.28 6.89 3.43
C ALA A 8 -17.85 5.95 2.31
N GLN A 9 -18.54 6.01 1.17
CA GLN A 9 -18.18 5.28 -0.04
C GLN A 9 -17.24 6.12 -0.91
N ILE A 10 -16.19 5.49 -1.44
CA ILE A 10 -15.32 6.10 -2.45
C ILE A 10 -16.03 6.01 -3.81
N ALA A 11 -16.27 7.15 -4.45
CA ALA A 11 -16.92 7.22 -5.76
C ALA A 11 -15.91 7.09 -6.91
N GLU A 12 -14.73 7.70 -6.77
CA GLU A 12 -13.67 7.73 -7.78
C GLU A 12 -12.30 7.91 -7.10
N ILE A 13 -11.26 7.39 -7.74
CA ILE A 13 -9.85 7.60 -7.37
C ILE A 13 -9.13 8.15 -8.61
N LEU A 14 -8.46 9.29 -8.46
CA LEU A 14 -7.63 9.90 -9.49
C LEU A 14 -6.16 9.63 -9.14
N ALA A 15 -5.42 9.03 -10.07
CA ALA A 15 -3.99 8.76 -9.93
C ALA A 15 -3.30 8.98 -11.28
N ASP A 16 -2.02 9.34 -11.23
CA ASP A 16 -1.17 9.36 -12.43
C ASP A 16 -0.86 7.90 -12.81
N ASP A 17 -0.94 7.57 -14.10
CA ASP A 17 -0.68 6.23 -14.63
C ASP A 17 0.73 5.75 -14.26
N VAL A 18 1.69 6.68 -14.11
CA VAL A 18 3.07 6.35 -13.69
C VAL A 18 3.15 5.72 -12.29
N LEU A 19 2.12 5.93 -11.46
CA LEU A 19 2.06 5.38 -10.09
C LEU A 19 1.50 3.96 -10.06
N LEU A 20 0.98 3.44 -11.17
CA LEU A 20 0.38 2.13 -11.24
C LEU A 20 1.38 1.11 -11.76
N GLY A 21 1.57 0.02 -11.01
CA GLY A 21 2.23 -1.18 -11.50
C GLY A 21 1.42 -1.85 -12.61
N GLN A 22 2.04 -2.81 -13.30
CA GLN A 22 1.38 -3.54 -14.41
C GLN A 22 0.13 -4.33 -14.00
N ASP A 23 -0.04 -4.58 -12.71
CA ASP A 23 -1.21 -5.25 -12.13
C ASP A 23 -2.32 -4.29 -11.69
N GLY A 24 -2.16 -2.98 -11.98
CA GLY A 24 -3.10 -1.93 -11.61
C GLY A 24 -3.04 -1.53 -10.13
N ILE A 25 -2.02 -1.99 -9.40
CA ILE A 25 -1.81 -1.63 -7.99
C ILE A 25 -0.88 -0.42 -7.92
N VAL A 26 -1.18 0.53 -7.04
CA VAL A 26 -0.31 1.69 -6.79
C VAL A 26 1.03 1.21 -6.22
N ASP A 27 2.14 1.64 -6.81
CA ASP A 27 3.47 1.50 -6.21
C ASP A 27 3.59 2.49 -5.04
N PRO A 28 3.64 2.02 -3.78
CA PRO A 28 3.70 2.90 -2.61
C PRO A 28 5.01 3.68 -2.49
N ILE A 29 6.07 3.24 -3.18
CA ILE A 29 7.38 3.91 -3.20
C ILE A 29 7.35 5.05 -4.22
N GLN A 30 6.88 4.79 -5.45
CA GLN A 30 6.75 5.85 -6.47
C GLN A 30 5.72 6.90 -6.05
N ALA A 31 4.65 6.49 -5.38
CA ALA A 31 3.64 7.40 -4.84
C ALA A 31 4.11 8.14 -3.57
N GLU A 32 5.34 7.89 -3.09
CA GLU A 32 5.93 8.49 -1.88
C GLU A 32 4.98 8.44 -0.67
N ILE A 33 4.31 7.30 -0.46
CA ILE A 33 3.35 7.17 0.64
C ILE A 33 4.07 7.35 1.98
N ILE A 34 3.57 8.31 2.76
CA ILE A 34 4.08 8.64 4.09
C ILE A 34 3.24 7.96 5.17
N ILE A 35 3.92 7.24 6.06
CA ILE A 35 3.32 6.68 7.26
C ILE A 35 3.56 7.66 8.42
N VAL A 36 2.48 8.08 9.07
CA VAL A 36 2.54 8.89 10.30
C VAL A 36 2.39 7.98 11.50
N ALA A 37 3.37 8.04 12.41
CA ALA A 37 3.31 7.33 13.68
C ALA A 37 3.36 8.29 14.86
N ARG A 38 2.64 7.93 15.93
CA ARG A 38 2.52 8.73 17.16
C ARG A 38 1.97 10.12 16.84
N LEU A 39 2.69 11.16 17.26
CA LEU A 39 2.26 12.55 17.11
C LEU A 39 3.09 13.32 16.08
N ASN A 40 4.27 12.82 15.70
CA ASN A 40 5.26 13.62 14.98
C ASN A 40 6.32 12.81 14.21
N LEU A 41 6.13 11.51 14.00
CA LEU A 41 7.08 10.68 13.25
C LEU A 41 6.52 10.39 11.86
N TYR A 42 7.36 10.57 10.85
CA TYR A 42 7.02 10.40 9.44
C TYR A 42 8.05 9.46 8.80
N PHE A 43 7.57 8.47 8.05
CA PHE A 43 8.41 7.46 7.41
C PHE A 43 8.03 7.32 5.94
N LEU A 44 9.03 7.24 5.07
CA LEU A 44 8.86 6.80 3.69
C LEU A 44 8.90 5.29 3.62
N SER A 45 8.11 4.75 2.70
CA SER A 45 8.03 3.31 2.45
C SER A 45 9.27 2.83 1.70
N GLN A 46 9.71 1.60 2.01
CA GLN A 46 10.76 0.89 1.26
C GLN A 46 10.25 -0.50 0.91
N SER A 47 10.61 -1.00 -0.28
CA SER A 47 10.25 -2.35 -0.69
C SER A 47 11.08 -3.35 0.11
N ILE A 48 10.41 -4.35 0.68
CA ILE A 48 11.05 -5.47 1.39
C ILE A 48 10.95 -6.76 0.56
N GLY A 49 10.06 -6.80 -0.44
CA GLY A 49 9.75 -7.96 -1.26
C GLY A 49 8.25 -8.07 -1.53
N ARG A 50 7.86 -8.86 -2.52
CA ARG A 50 6.46 -9.10 -2.87
C ARG A 50 6.13 -10.56 -2.60
N LEU A 51 5.09 -10.84 -1.81
CA LEU A 51 4.67 -12.19 -1.50
C LEU A 51 3.44 -12.58 -2.32
N ALA A 52 3.40 -13.83 -2.77
CA ALA A 52 2.20 -14.44 -3.30
C ALA A 52 1.10 -14.49 -2.23
N TYR A 53 -0.16 -14.49 -2.67
CA TYR A 53 -1.28 -14.65 -1.75
C TYR A 53 -1.13 -15.94 -0.93
N ALA A 54 -1.16 -15.79 0.40
CA ALA A 54 -1.01 -16.90 1.32
C ALA A 54 -2.16 -17.90 1.15
N ARG A 55 -1.84 -19.17 0.95
CA ARG A 55 -2.80 -20.27 0.92
C ARG A 55 -2.53 -21.18 2.13
N THR A 56 -3.59 -21.70 2.72
CA THR A 56 -3.50 -22.61 3.86
C THR A 56 -2.60 -23.79 3.52
N ASN A 57 -1.65 -24.10 4.40
CA ASN A 57 -0.67 -25.18 4.25
C ASN A 57 0.29 -25.04 3.04
N ILE A 58 0.50 -23.82 2.54
CA ILE A 58 1.51 -23.53 1.53
C ILE A 58 2.48 -22.49 2.11
N GLU A 59 3.78 -22.77 2.02
CA GLU A 59 4.82 -21.84 2.45
C GLU A 59 4.73 -20.51 1.65
N PRO A 60 5.00 -19.35 2.29
CA PRO A 60 5.04 -18.08 1.59
C PRO A 60 6.02 -18.12 0.42
N LEU A 61 5.55 -17.69 -0.75
CA LEU A 61 6.35 -17.63 -1.96
C LEU A 61 6.64 -16.18 -2.31
N GLU A 62 7.92 -15.83 -2.42
CA GLU A 62 8.33 -14.54 -2.95
C GLU A 62 8.11 -14.49 -4.47
N LEU A 63 7.52 -13.39 -4.92
CA LEU A 63 7.34 -13.07 -6.33
C LEU A 63 8.52 -12.23 -6.77
N ASN A 64 9.36 -12.79 -7.65
CA ASN A 64 10.49 -12.09 -8.27
C ASN A 64 10.03 -11.15 -9.39
N GLN A 65 9.04 -10.31 -9.11
CA GLN A 65 8.46 -9.38 -10.09
C GLN A 65 8.71 -7.94 -9.62
N PRO A 66 9.31 -7.08 -10.47
CA PRO A 66 9.39 -5.66 -10.18
C PRO A 66 7.99 -5.02 -10.20
N TYR A 67 7.85 -3.89 -9.48
CA TYR A 67 6.72 -2.97 -9.64
C TYR A 67 6.77 -2.31 -11.02
#